data_AF-A0A562UN17-F1
#
_entry.id   AF-A0A562UN17-F1
#
_cell.length_a   1.000
_cell.length_b   1.000
_cell.length_c   1.000
_cell.angle_alpha   90.00
_cell.angle_beta   90.00
_cell.angle_gamma   90.00
#
_symmetry.space_group_name_H-M   'P 1'
#
loop_
_entity.id
_entity.type
_entity.pdbx_description
1 polymer ?
#
loop_
_entity_poly.entity_id
_entity_poly.type
_entity_poly.pdbx_seq_one_letter_code
_entity_poly.pdbx_strand_id
1 'polypeptide(L)'
;MTKNQLLALAILPFLSACGNPEAVPDDVADISTEATEEVAEASPELPAEMAALLDAEFADFDGLTYYSGRFDLNGDGTDEWMAYVAGPGACGTGGCSMRIFQQTPDGIETKGQLSVVQLPVGVFETSTDGWRDLAITIGGGGAEYAVVKVPYTDPVYSSNPTVSPAQPSTDEFTTVIAFPEM
;
A
#
# COMPACT_ATOMS: atom_id res chain seq x y z
N MET A 1 -54.17 -23.80 -1.92
CA MET A 1 -55.31 -22.86 -1.90
C MET A 1 -54.83 -21.62 -1.16
N THR A 2 -54.32 -20.59 -1.87
CA THR A 2 -55.04 -19.35 -2.28
C THR A 2 -55.63 -18.60 -1.08
N LYS A 3 -55.49 -17.30 -0.83
CA LYS A 3 -55.09 -16.08 -1.59
C LYS A 3 -54.90 -15.00 -0.49
N ASN A 4 -53.84 -14.19 -0.52
CA ASN A 4 -53.79 -12.83 -1.09
C ASN A 4 -54.76 -11.79 -0.51
N GLN A 5 -54.15 -10.72 0.04
CA GLN A 5 -54.42 -9.28 -0.16
C GLN A 5 -55.84 -8.72 -0.06
N LEU A 6 -55.99 -7.55 0.58
CA LEU A 6 -56.28 -6.31 -0.17
C LEU A 6 -56.11 -5.03 0.69
N LEU A 7 -55.46 -4.06 0.05
CA LEU A 7 -55.37 -2.64 0.36
C LEU A 7 -56.57 -1.91 -0.27
N ALA A 8 -57.14 -0.88 0.36
CA ALA A 8 -57.82 0.25 -0.30
C ALA A 8 -58.25 1.31 0.74
N LEU A 9 -58.44 2.62 0.49
CA LEU A 9 -57.87 3.69 -0.35
C LEU A 9 -58.91 4.84 -0.33
N ALA A 10 -58.43 6.10 -0.25
CA ALA A 10 -59.11 7.37 -0.62
C ALA A 10 -60.25 7.87 0.31
N ILE A 11 -60.47 9.18 0.53
CA ILE A 11 -60.83 10.22 -0.46
C ILE A 11 -60.39 11.65 -0.03
N LEU A 12 -59.94 12.40 -1.04
CA LEU A 12 -59.57 13.83 -1.29
C LEU A 12 -60.63 14.94 -0.91
N PRO A 13 -60.53 16.24 -1.31
CA PRO A 13 -59.43 17.24 -1.53
C PRO A 13 -59.77 18.70 -1.03
N PHE A 14 -58.85 19.69 -1.18
CA PHE A 14 -59.01 20.99 -1.93
C PHE A 14 -58.03 22.13 -1.50
N LEU A 15 -57.22 22.55 -2.49
CA LEU A 15 -56.75 23.88 -2.94
C LEU A 15 -56.38 25.09 -2.01
N SER A 16 -55.14 25.54 -2.25
CA SER A 16 -54.67 26.91 -2.61
C SER A 16 -54.52 28.07 -1.60
N ALA A 17 -53.24 28.49 -1.47
CA ALA A 17 -52.66 29.83 -1.69
C ALA A 17 -52.77 30.94 -0.62
N CYS A 18 -51.62 31.34 -0.04
CA CYS A 18 -50.89 32.61 -0.25
C CYS A 18 -50.07 33.05 1.00
N GLY A 19 -48.83 33.49 0.77
CA GLY A 19 -48.13 34.49 1.59
C GLY A 19 -46.96 34.02 2.47
N ASN A 20 -45.74 34.32 2.03
CA ASN A 20 -44.54 34.52 2.87
C ASN A 20 -44.46 36.05 3.15
N PRO A 21 -44.05 36.55 4.35
CA PRO A 21 -42.62 36.58 4.71
C PRO A 21 -42.24 36.39 6.18
N GLU A 22 -41.01 35.87 6.34
CA GLU A 22 -40.01 36.13 7.39
C GLU A 22 -40.25 35.65 8.83
N ALA A 23 -39.50 34.61 9.23
CA ALA A 23 -38.41 34.69 10.22
C ALA A 23 -38.15 33.27 10.80
N VAL A 24 -37.02 32.65 10.44
CA VAL A 24 -36.53 31.42 11.08
C VAL A 24 -35.40 31.83 12.02
N PRO A 25 -35.48 31.56 13.34
CA PRO A 25 -34.35 31.76 14.21
C PRO A 25 -33.33 30.63 14.04
N ASP A 26 -32.07 31.05 13.89
CA ASP A 26 -30.86 30.25 13.98
C ASP A 26 -30.77 29.48 15.29
N ASP A 27 -30.51 28.17 15.20
CA ASP A 27 -29.71 27.40 16.16
C ASP A 27 -29.54 25.96 15.64
N VAL A 28 -28.62 25.78 14.67
CA VAL A 28 -28.04 24.47 14.36
C VAL A 28 -26.63 24.44 14.93
N ALA A 29 -26.51 23.99 16.18
CA ALA A 29 -25.24 23.61 16.78
C ALA A 29 -24.71 22.35 16.09
N ASP A 30 -23.89 22.59 15.07
CA ASP A 30 -22.50 22.12 15.00
C ASP A 30 -22.21 20.77 15.68
N ILE A 31 -22.37 19.69 14.91
CA ILE A 31 -21.58 18.48 15.12
C ILE A 31 -20.51 18.50 14.04
N SER A 32 -19.45 19.23 14.37
CA SER A 32 -18.08 19.05 13.93
C SER A 32 -17.79 17.58 13.65
N THR A 33 -17.74 17.27 12.36
CA THR A 33 -16.87 16.29 11.72
C THR A 33 -15.56 16.13 12.51
N GLU A 34 -15.45 15.08 13.33
CA GLU A 34 -14.15 14.47 13.57
C GLU A 34 -13.81 13.69 12.30
N ALA A 35 -13.31 14.42 11.30
CA ALA A 35 -12.43 13.84 10.33
C ALA A 35 -11.21 13.39 11.14
N THR A 36 -11.08 12.08 11.33
CA THR A 36 -9.78 11.51 11.65
C THR A 36 -8.83 11.99 10.56
N GLU A 37 -7.94 12.90 10.95
CA GLU A 37 -6.72 13.18 10.21
C GLU A 37 -5.95 11.86 10.15
N GLU A 38 -6.22 11.07 9.11
CA GLU A 38 -5.32 10.04 8.65
C GLU A 38 -4.13 10.79 8.04
N VAL A 39 -3.21 11.16 8.91
CA VAL A 39 -1.91 11.70 8.53
C VAL A 39 -1.31 10.64 7.62
N ALA A 40 -1.12 10.94 6.34
CA ALA A 40 -0.35 10.12 5.43
C ALA A 40 1.03 9.92 6.09
N GLU A 41 1.23 8.75 6.69
CA GLU A 41 2.41 8.45 7.51
C GLU A 41 3.64 8.57 6.61
N ALA A 42 4.52 9.50 6.96
CA ALA A 42 5.85 9.58 6.38
C ALA A 42 6.51 8.20 6.51
N SER A 43 7.17 7.78 5.42
CA SER A 43 7.95 6.54 5.37
C SER A 43 8.83 6.42 6.62
N PRO A 44 8.73 5.35 7.43
CA PRO A 44 9.55 5.22 8.62
C PRO A 44 11.04 5.28 8.27
N GLU A 45 11.84 5.83 9.18
CA GLU A 45 13.29 5.87 9.04
C GLU A 45 13.86 4.45 9.11
N LEU A 46 14.68 4.08 8.14
CA LEU A 46 15.34 2.78 8.10
C LEU A 46 16.38 2.68 9.25
N PRO A 47 16.48 1.54 9.98
CA PRO A 47 17.49 1.38 11.03
C PRO A 47 18.90 1.64 10.52
N ALA A 48 19.73 2.31 11.33
CA ALA A 48 21.03 2.81 10.93
C ALA A 48 21.97 1.70 10.43
N GLU A 49 21.90 0.51 11.04
CA GLU A 49 22.66 -0.66 10.61
C GLU A 49 22.25 -1.16 9.22
N MET A 50 20.96 -1.10 8.86
CA MET A 50 20.45 -1.49 7.54
C MET A 50 20.77 -0.41 6.50
N ALA A 51 20.65 0.87 6.88
CA ALA A 51 21.09 1.99 6.06
C ALA A 51 22.58 1.88 5.72
N ALA A 52 23.43 1.55 6.70
CA ALA A 52 24.86 1.35 6.46
C ALA A 52 25.16 0.17 5.52
N LEU A 53 24.34 -0.90 5.52
CA LEU A 53 24.45 -1.98 4.55
C LEU A 53 24.14 -1.50 3.13
N LEU A 54 23.09 -0.67 2.98
CA LEU A 54 22.74 -0.07 1.69
C LEU A 54 23.80 0.93 1.22
N ASP A 55 24.32 1.77 2.11
CA ASP A 55 25.38 2.73 1.78
C ASP A 55 26.63 2.01 1.28
N ALA A 56 27.00 0.89 1.91
CA ALA A 56 28.12 0.06 1.48
C ALA A 56 27.85 -0.65 0.15
N GLU A 57 26.64 -1.16 -0.05
CA GLU A 57 26.25 -1.87 -1.28
C GLU A 57 26.17 -0.93 -2.49
N PHE A 58 25.66 0.29 -2.29
CA PHE A 58 25.44 1.28 -3.34
C PHE A 58 26.47 2.42 -3.30
N ALA A 59 27.66 2.18 -2.76
CA ALA A 59 28.72 3.18 -2.55
C ALA A 59 29.21 3.89 -3.83
N ASP A 60 28.95 3.31 -5.01
CA ASP A 60 29.29 3.91 -6.31
C ASP A 60 28.26 4.96 -6.78
N PHE A 61 27.16 5.15 -6.05
CA PHE A 61 26.10 6.09 -6.40
C PHE A 61 25.96 7.19 -5.34
N ASP A 62 25.86 8.43 -5.81
CA ASP A 62 25.64 9.59 -4.95
C ASP A 62 24.16 10.02 -4.95
N GLY A 63 23.74 10.68 -3.87
CA GLY A 63 22.41 11.30 -3.78
C GLY A 63 21.26 10.28 -3.71
N LEU A 64 21.52 9.13 -3.08
CA LEU A 64 20.49 8.13 -2.83
C LEU A 64 19.54 8.59 -1.73
N THR A 65 18.31 8.11 -1.81
CA THR A 65 17.25 8.24 -0.81
C THR A 65 16.65 6.86 -0.60
N TYR A 66 16.50 6.45 0.66
CA TYR A 66 15.87 5.19 1.01
C TYR A 66 14.45 5.47 1.49
N TYR A 67 13.46 5.02 0.72
CA TYR A 67 12.09 4.96 1.19
C TYR A 67 11.89 3.60 1.82
N SER A 68 11.42 3.56 3.06
CA SER A 68 11.30 2.32 3.80
C SER A 68 9.90 2.10 4.37
N GLY A 69 9.60 0.85 4.67
CA GLY A 69 8.39 0.42 5.33
C GLY A 69 8.66 -0.90 6.01
N ARG A 70 7.78 -1.30 6.92
CA ARG A 70 7.95 -2.56 7.65
C ARG A 70 6.63 -3.30 7.79
N PHE A 71 6.70 -4.62 7.77
CA PHE A 71 5.56 -5.50 7.92
C PHE A 71 6.04 -6.85 8.44
N ASP A 72 5.28 -7.50 9.34
CA ASP A 72 5.52 -8.88 9.76
C ASP A 72 5.23 -9.83 8.60
N LEU A 73 6.25 -10.12 7.78
CA LEU A 73 6.10 -10.93 6.58
C LEU A 73 6.02 -12.40 6.95
N ASN A 74 6.69 -12.84 8.00
CA ASN A 74 6.81 -14.25 8.36
C ASN A 74 5.85 -14.71 9.49
N GLY A 75 5.15 -13.77 10.14
CA GLY A 75 4.19 -14.03 11.21
C GLY A 75 4.82 -14.29 12.58
N ASP A 76 6.09 -13.94 12.80
CA ASP A 76 6.80 -14.17 14.07
C ASP A 76 6.60 -13.04 15.11
N GLY A 77 5.90 -11.97 14.72
CA GLY A 77 5.64 -10.80 15.54
C GLY A 77 6.74 -9.73 15.50
N THR A 78 7.79 -9.92 14.70
CA THR A 78 8.83 -8.93 14.40
C THR A 78 8.70 -8.51 12.95
N ASP A 79 8.56 -7.21 12.70
CA ASP A 79 8.45 -6.73 11.32
C ASP A 79 9.78 -6.90 10.54
N GLU A 80 9.68 -7.35 9.30
CA GLU A 80 10.74 -7.21 8.32
C GLU A 80 10.71 -5.82 7.67
N TRP A 81 11.90 -5.28 7.39
CA TRP A 81 12.07 -3.99 6.74
C TRP A 81 12.18 -4.13 5.24
N MET A 82 11.42 -3.33 4.51
CA MET A 82 11.54 -3.15 3.07
C MET A 82 12.17 -1.78 2.82
N ALA A 83 13.21 -1.73 1.99
CA ALA A 83 13.92 -0.50 1.64
C ALA A 83 14.01 -0.36 0.12
N TYR A 84 13.31 0.63 -0.42
CA TYR A 84 13.37 1.04 -1.81
C TYR A 84 14.48 2.07 -2.00
N VAL A 85 15.43 1.76 -2.87
CA VAL A 85 16.64 2.57 -3.10
C VAL A 85 16.42 3.48 -4.30
N ALA A 86 16.07 4.73 -4.04
CA ALA A 86 15.87 5.74 -5.08
C ALA A 86 17.11 6.61 -5.25
N GLY A 87 17.42 7.01 -6.48
CA GLY A 87 18.44 8.02 -6.72
C GLY A 87 19.00 7.99 -8.13
N PRO A 88 19.77 9.03 -8.51
CA PRO A 88 20.44 9.09 -9.81
C PRO A 88 21.33 7.87 -10.03
N GLY A 89 21.20 7.22 -11.19
CA GLY A 89 22.04 6.08 -11.57
C GLY A 89 21.69 4.75 -10.90
N ALA A 90 21.17 4.76 -9.67
CA ALA A 90 20.72 3.54 -8.98
C ALA A 90 19.39 2.99 -9.53
N CYS A 91 18.56 3.87 -10.11
CA CYS A 91 17.32 3.50 -10.78
C CYS A 91 17.46 3.50 -12.31
N GLY A 92 16.94 2.45 -12.94
CA GLY A 92 16.79 2.38 -14.39
C GLY A 92 15.37 2.76 -14.83
N THR A 93 15.13 2.73 -16.13
CA THR A 93 13.79 3.01 -16.68
C THR A 93 12.74 1.97 -16.30
N GLY A 94 13.16 0.76 -15.90
CA GLY A 94 12.27 -0.30 -15.43
C GLY A 94 11.95 -0.22 -13.93
N GLY A 95 12.54 0.73 -13.20
CA GLY A 95 12.36 0.88 -11.76
C GLY A 95 13.67 0.83 -11.00
N CYS A 96 13.55 0.83 -9.68
CA CYS A 96 14.66 0.86 -8.74
C CYS A 96 14.90 -0.51 -8.10
N SER A 97 15.94 -0.56 -7.26
CA SER A 97 16.23 -1.72 -6.41
C SER A 97 15.46 -1.66 -5.10
N MET A 98 15.11 -2.82 -4.55
CA MET A 98 14.55 -2.94 -3.21
C MET A 98 15.28 -4.04 -2.42
N ARG A 99 15.46 -3.82 -1.12
CA ARG A 99 15.95 -4.83 -0.17
C ARG A 99 14.87 -5.19 0.83
N ILE A 100 14.90 -6.43 1.30
CA ILE A 100 14.06 -6.91 2.40
C ILE A 100 15.00 -7.46 3.47
N PHE A 101 14.91 -6.94 4.68
CA PHE A 101 15.78 -7.27 5.80
C PHE A 101 14.98 -7.87 6.95
N GLN A 102 15.51 -8.94 7.52
CA GLN A 102 15.03 -9.54 8.75
C GLN A 102 16.07 -9.32 9.85
N GLN A 103 15.63 -8.80 10.98
CA GLN A 103 16.48 -8.74 12.18
C GLN A 103 16.39 -10.08 12.91
N THR A 104 17.53 -10.74 13.08
CA THR A 104 17.66 -11.98 13.87
C THR A 104 18.54 -11.74 15.09
N PRO A 105 18.58 -12.67 16.07
CA PRO A 105 19.55 -12.63 17.16
C PRO A 105 21.02 -12.66 16.70
N ASP A 106 21.28 -13.22 15.53
CA ASP A 106 22.64 -13.40 14.97
C ASP A 106 23.06 -12.25 14.04
N GLY A 107 22.13 -11.35 13.68
CA GLY A 107 22.41 -10.18 12.86
C GLY A 107 21.26 -9.82 11.92
N ILE A 108 21.58 -9.11 10.84
CA ILE A 108 20.61 -8.79 9.78
C ILE A 108 20.76 -9.80 8.65
N GLU A 109 19.65 -10.42 8.27
CA GLU A 109 19.56 -11.28 7.10
C GLU A 109 18.84 -10.57 5.96
N THR A 110 19.36 -10.70 4.74
CA THR A 110 18.68 -10.20 3.54
C THR A 110 17.74 -11.27 3.00
N LYS A 111 16.43 -11.03 3.10
CA LYS A 111 15.35 -11.91 2.64
C LYS A 111 14.87 -11.62 1.22
N GLY A 112 15.34 -10.53 0.62
CA GLY A 112 15.00 -10.16 -0.75
C GLY A 112 15.95 -9.12 -1.33
N GLN A 113 16.32 -9.30 -2.60
CA GLN A 113 17.09 -8.34 -3.39
C GLN A 113 16.40 -8.20 -4.74
N LEU A 114 15.40 -7.32 -4.79
CA LEU A 114 14.57 -7.15 -5.97
C LEU A 114 15.11 -6.05 -6.86
N SER A 115 15.07 -6.32 -8.17
CA SER A 115 15.29 -5.35 -9.24
C SER A 115 13.95 -5.09 -9.95
N VAL A 116 13.81 -3.95 -10.63
CA VAL A 116 12.58 -3.62 -11.37
C VAL A 116 11.37 -3.42 -10.44
N VAL A 117 11.57 -2.63 -9.39
CA VAL A 117 10.51 -2.25 -8.45
C VAL A 117 10.06 -0.82 -8.75
N GLN A 118 8.76 -0.60 -8.80
CA GLN A 118 8.10 0.71 -8.81
C GLN A 118 7.30 0.87 -7.52
N LEU A 119 7.07 2.11 -7.11
CA LEU A 119 6.13 2.41 -6.04
C LEU A 119 4.69 2.46 -6.61
N PRO A 120 3.65 2.17 -5.78
CA PRO A 120 3.76 1.71 -4.39
C PRO A 120 4.15 0.23 -4.30
N VAL A 121 4.65 -0.18 -3.13
CA VAL A 121 4.92 -1.57 -2.78
C VAL A 121 4.08 -1.95 -1.56
N GLY A 122 3.63 -3.20 -1.51
CA GLY A 122 2.86 -3.70 -0.39
C GLY A 122 2.89 -5.21 -0.22
N VAL A 123 1.90 -5.71 0.50
CA VAL A 123 1.75 -7.13 0.84
C VAL A 123 0.31 -7.59 0.62
N PHE A 124 0.15 -8.78 0.05
CA PHE A 124 -1.15 -9.43 -0.07
C PHE A 124 -1.53 -10.13 1.25
N GLU A 125 -2.82 -10.43 1.43
CA GLU A 125 -3.28 -11.28 2.52
C GLU A 125 -2.80 -12.74 2.37
N THR A 126 -2.45 -13.16 1.16
CA THR A 126 -1.95 -14.51 0.89
C THR A 126 -0.52 -14.69 1.37
N SER A 127 -0.16 -15.94 1.66
CA SER A 127 1.17 -16.33 2.09
C SER A 127 1.62 -17.59 1.35
N THR A 128 2.92 -17.65 1.05
CA THR A 128 3.62 -18.81 0.50
C THR A 128 4.76 -19.19 1.43
N ASP A 129 4.89 -20.48 1.74
CA ASP A 129 5.95 -21.01 2.62
C ASP A 129 6.06 -20.28 3.98
N GLY A 130 4.93 -19.83 4.52
CA GLY A 130 4.84 -19.13 5.81
C GLY A 130 5.10 -17.62 5.75
N TRP A 131 5.43 -17.08 4.58
CA TRP A 131 5.71 -15.66 4.38
C TRP A 131 4.62 -14.99 3.54
N ARG A 132 4.28 -13.72 3.81
CA ARG A 132 3.36 -12.91 3.01
C ARG A 132 3.84 -12.81 1.57
N ASP A 133 2.92 -12.92 0.62
CA ASP A 133 3.25 -12.63 -0.77
C ASP A 133 3.35 -11.12 -0.97
N LEU A 134 4.38 -10.65 -1.66
CA LEU A 134 4.56 -9.22 -1.90
C LEU A 134 3.67 -8.75 -3.05
N ALA A 135 3.15 -7.55 -2.92
CA ALA A 135 2.56 -6.77 -4.01
C ALA A 135 3.62 -5.80 -4.54
N ILE A 136 4.24 -6.16 -5.67
CA ILE A 136 5.27 -5.34 -6.32
C ILE A 136 4.65 -4.66 -7.53
N THR A 137 4.71 -3.33 -7.57
CA THR A 137 4.42 -2.60 -8.80
C THR A 137 5.62 -2.73 -9.73
N ILE A 138 5.37 -3.14 -10.97
CA ILE A 138 6.36 -3.20 -12.06
C ILE A 138 5.92 -2.27 -13.19
N GLY A 139 6.84 -1.92 -14.08
CA GLY A 139 6.55 -1.12 -15.27
C GLY A 139 7.72 -0.24 -15.69
N GLY A 140 7.53 0.52 -16.77
CA GLY A 140 8.58 1.36 -17.34
C GLY A 140 9.48 0.61 -18.33
N GLY A 141 10.47 1.29 -18.89
CA GLY A 141 11.32 0.72 -19.95
C GLY A 141 10.55 0.31 -21.23
N GLY A 142 9.35 0.86 -21.43
CA GLY A 142 8.43 0.49 -22.50
C GLY A 142 7.39 -0.56 -22.14
N ALA A 143 7.43 -1.13 -20.93
CA ALA A 143 6.40 -2.03 -20.41
C ALA A 143 5.27 -1.26 -19.71
N GLU A 144 4.06 -1.81 -19.78
CA GLU A 144 2.90 -1.32 -19.02
C GLU A 144 3.09 -1.53 -17.52
N TYR A 145 2.48 -0.65 -16.73
CA TYR A 145 2.48 -0.78 -15.28
C TYR A 145 1.48 -1.84 -14.84
N ALA A 146 1.89 -2.68 -13.89
CA ALA A 146 1.04 -3.70 -13.29
C ALA A 146 1.50 -4.01 -11.87
N VAL A 147 0.60 -4.53 -11.04
CA VAL A 147 0.95 -5.14 -9.75
C VAL A 147 1.13 -6.64 -9.97
N VAL A 148 2.21 -7.18 -9.44
CA VAL A 148 2.47 -8.62 -9.42
C VAL A 148 2.57 -9.14 -8.00
N LYS A 149 2.04 -10.35 -7.80
CA LYS A 149 2.23 -11.17 -6.62
C LYS A 149 3.58 -11.86 -6.72
N VAL A 150 4.49 -11.54 -5.81
CA VAL A 150 5.79 -12.20 -5.68
C VAL A 150 5.71 -13.12 -4.46
N PRO A 151 5.50 -14.44 -4.66
CA PRO A 151 5.50 -15.38 -3.55
C PRO A 151 6.90 -15.52 -2.98
N TYR A 152 6.98 -15.77 -1.67
CA TYR A 152 8.24 -16.18 -1.05
C TYR A 152 8.61 -17.58 -1.53
N THR A 153 9.90 -17.76 -1.85
CA THR A 153 10.46 -19.06 -2.24
C THR A 153 11.69 -19.31 -1.40
N ASP A 154 11.56 -20.15 -0.38
CA ASP A 154 12.64 -20.35 0.61
C ASP A 154 14.02 -20.50 -0.07
N PRO A 155 15.03 -19.69 0.32
CA PRO A 155 15.08 -18.82 1.50
C PRO A 155 14.88 -17.31 1.24
N VAL A 156 14.44 -16.89 0.04
CA VAL A 156 14.32 -15.46 -0.32
C VAL A 156 13.21 -15.19 -1.33
N TYR A 157 12.73 -13.95 -1.41
CA TYR A 157 11.89 -13.53 -2.52
C TYR A 157 12.68 -13.50 -3.85
N SER A 158 12.00 -13.83 -4.95
CA SER A 158 12.59 -13.75 -6.30
C SER A 158 13.13 -12.36 -6.59
N SER A 159 14.35 -12.28 -7.11
CA SER A 159 15.05 -11.01 -7.40
C SER A 159 14.49 -10.25 -8.59
N ASN A 160 13.69 -10.89 -9.43
CA ASN A 160 13.06 -10.26 -10.58
C ASN A 160 11.54 -10.53 -10.57
N PRO A 161 10.71 -9.51 -10.32
CA PRO A 161 9.26 -9.62 -10.25
C PRO A 161 8.60 -9.75 -11.65
N THR A 162 9.34 -9.65 -12.75
CA THR A 162 8.78 -9.78 -14.11
C THR A 162 8.86 -11.20 -14.68
N VAL A 163 9.32 -12.17 -13.89
CA VAL A 163 9.46 -13.58 -14.28
C VAL A 163 8.87 -14.49 -13.22
N SER A 164 8.61 -15.75 -13.58
CA SER A 164 8.16 -16.77 -12.62
C SER A 164 9.10 -16.84 -11.41
N PRO A 165 8.58 -16.99 -10.18
CA PRO A 165 7.19 -17.36 -9.85
C PRO A 165 6.20 -16.19 -9.75
N ALA A 166 6.63 -14.95 -10.02
CA ALA A 166 5.75 -13.79 -9.91
C ALA A 166 4.61 -13.84 -10.94
N GLN A 167 3.42 -13.39 -10.54
CA GLN A 167 2.23 -13.41 -11.39
C GLN A 167 1.44 -12.10 -11.27
N PRO A 168 0.87 -11.56 -12.37
CA PRO A 168 -0.02 -10.42 -12.29
C PRO A 168 -1.17 -10.65 -11.31
N SER A 169 -1.54 -9.61 -10.56
CA SER A 169 -2.63 -9.65 -9.59
C SER A 169 -3.45 -8.37 -9.65
N THR A 170 -4.75 -8.50 -9.44
CA THR A 170 -5.67 -7.37 -9.22
C THR A 170 -6.32 -7.43 -7.83
N ASP A 171 -5.83 -8.33 -6.98
CA ASP A 171 -6.30 -8.43 -5.59
C ASP A 171 -5.95 -7.16 -4.82
N GLU A 172 -6.71 -6.84 -3.78
CA GLU A 172 -6.36 -5.76 -2.86
C GLU A 172 -5.12 -6.14 -2.03
N PHE A 173 -4.31 -5.14 -1.70
CA PHE A 173 -3.09 -5.32 -0.90
C PHE A 173 -2.92 -4.16 0.08
N THR A 174 -2.20 -4.42 1.18
CA THR A 174 -1.82 -3.38 2.14
C THR A 174 -0.56 -2.68 1.62
N THR A 175 -0.62 -1.36 1.41
CA THR A 175 0.56 -0.57 1.02
C THR A 175 1.53 -0.48 2.19
N VAL A 176 2.82 -0.72 1.93
CA VAL A 176 3.88 -0.64 2.94
C VAL A 176 4.89 0.46 2.61
N ILE A 177 5.18 0.69 1.32
CA ILE A 177 5.94 1.86 0.86
C ILE A 177 5.08 2.59 -0.17
N ALA A 178 4.58 3.76 0.20
CA ALA A 178 3.79 4.62 -0.66
C ALA A 178 4.67 5.45 -1.61
N PHE A 179 4.05 6.18 -2.54
CA PHE A 179 4.77 7.21 -3.29
C PHE A 179 5.25 8.32 -2.33
N PRO A 180 6.45 8.88 -2.55
CA PRO A 180 6.85 10.07 -1.82
C PRO A 180 5.94 11.25 -2.16
N GLU A 181 5.53 11.98 -1.13
CA GLU A 181 4.84 13.28 -1.27
C GLU A 181 5.78 14.27 -1.99
N MET A 182 5.26 15.04 -2.95
CA MET A 182 6.01 16.00 -3.78
C MET A 182 5.97 17.43 -3.21
#